data_AF-A0A6I4MS56-F1
#
_entry.id   AF-A0A6I4MS56-F1
#
_cell.length_a   1.000
_cell.length_b   1.000
_cell.length_c   1.000
_cell.angle_alpha   90.00
_cell.angle_beta   90.00
_cell.angle_gamma   90.00
#
_symmetry.space_group_name_H-M   'P 1'
#
loop_
_entity.id
_entity.type
_entity.pdbx_description
1 polymer ?
#
loop_
_entity_poly.entity_id
_entity_poly.type
_entity_poly.pdbx_seq_one_letter_code
_entity_poly.pdbx_strand_id
1 'polypeptide(L)'
;MNIPRSPVLVRARSRVRHSVRARRLASLAGATGIAAAAVLAVPGTAAAHGVAMVPGSRTYLCYKDLLANSSTQMPTNPACRAAVQEAGTTPLYNWFAVLDSNAGGRGDGYVEDGTLCSAGDRSPYDFAPYNAARTDWPVTHLTGGATIEMNYSNWAHHPGKFKVYVTKEGFDPEQPLGWSDLENVQTVQDPPQEGGPGSEAGHYYWDLRLPERTGRHILFVQWIRSDSQENFFSCSDVVFDGGNGEVTGLTGGERSGAAVTALGAGKENTKADAVHEDHGDGDATPDIENAASESPTGSPGVGLVSALAGAGAVVLAGGTVLHLRHRRPDNATDR
;
A
#
# COMPACT_ATOMS: atom_id res chain seq x y z
N MET A 1 -33.46 -32.98 -94.69
CA MET A 1 -33.51 -31.58 -94.21
C MET A 1 -32.84 -31.49 -92.86
N ASN A 2 -31.88 -30.57 -92.71
CA ASN A 2 -31.10 -30.28 -91.50
C ASN A 2 -31.97 -29.96 -90.28
N ILE A 3 -31.50 -30.30 -89.07
CA ILE A 3 -30.84 -29.38 -88.11
C ILE A 3 -30.39 -30.21 -86.87
N PRO A 4 -29.19 -29.96 -86.30
CA PRO A 4 -28.54 -30.82 -85.29
C PRO A 4 -28.74 -30.31 -83.85
N ARG A 5 -28.41 -31.14 -82.85
CA ARG A 5 -28.04 -30.65 -81.50
C ARG A 5 -26.89 -31.46 -80.88
N SER A 6 -25.90 -30.70 -80.44
CA SER A 6 -24.65 -31.07 -79.75
C SER A 6 -24.85 -31.43 -78.26
N PRO A 7 -23.81 -31.96 -77.58
CA PRO A 7 -23.94 -32.95 -76.50
C PRO A 7 -23.83 -32.35 -75.09
N VAL A 8 -24.18 -33.12 -74.05
CA VAL A 8 -23.84 -32.80 -72.66
C VAL A 8 -23.27 -34.03 -71.93
N LEU A 9 -22.18 -33.75 -71.22
CA LEU A 9 -21.27 -34.63 -70.49
C LEU A 9 -21.89 -35.38 -69.29
N VAL A 10 -21.48 -36.66 -69.19
CA VAL A 10 -20.95 -37.40 -68.03
C VAL A 10 -21.24 -36.87 -66.62
N ARG A 11 -21.79 -37.74 -65.76
CA ARG A 11 -21.48 -37.71 -64.32
C ARG A 11 -21.08 -39.10 -63.83
N ALA A 12 -19.77 -39.27 -63.64
CA ALA A 12 -19.18 -40.46 -63.05
C ALA A 12 -19.57 -40.58 -61.57
N ARG A 13 -20.01 -41.77 -61.16
CA ARG A 13 -20.21 -42.16 -59.77
C ARG A 13 -18.87 -42.60 -59.19
N SER A 14 -18.28 -41.84 -58.26
CA SER A 14 -17.21 -42.34 -57.40
C SER A 14 -17.79 -42.78 -56.05
N ARG A 15 -17.72 -44.09 -55.78
CA ARG A 15 -17.95 -44.66 -54.45
C ARG A 15 -16.68 -44.46 -53.64
N VAL A 16 -16.68 -43.55 -52.68
CA VAL A 16 -15.61 -43.47 -51.69
C VAL A 16 -15.92 -44.47 -50.59
N ARG A 17 -15.13 -45.55 -50.54
CA ARG A 17 -15.14 -46.52 -49.44
C ARG A 17 -14.51 -45.85 -48.21
N HIS A 18 -15.27 -45.74 -47.13
CA HIS A 18 -14.74 -45.36 -45.82
C HIS A 18 -13.73 -46.42 -45.34
N SER A 19 -12.45 -46.09 -45.40
CA SER A 19 -11.39 -46.88 -44.76
C SER A 19 -11.26 -46.44 -43.31
N VAL A 20 -11.76 -47.30 -42.43
CA VAL A 20 -11.64 -47.24 -40.97
C VAL A 20 -10.17 -47.43 -40.60
N ARG A 21 -9.31 -46.40 -40.73
CA ARG A 21 -7.89 -46.50 -40.34
C ARG A 21 -7.20 -45.17 -40.01
N ALA A 22 -7.94 -44.13 -39.63
CA ALA A 22 -7.38 -42.87 -39.15
C ALA A 22 -7.83 -42.50 -37.72
N ARG A 23 -8.03 -43.51 -36.85
CA ARG A 23 -8.33 -43.31 -35.43
C ARG A 23 -7.19 -43.82 -34.54
N ARG A 24 -5.91 -43.50 -34.82
CA ARG A 24 -4.79 -43.78 -33.89
C ARG A 24 -3.58 -42.86 -34.11
N LEU A 25 -3.76 -41.54 -34.23
CA LEU A 25 -2.66 -40.56 -34.15
C LEU A 25 -3.18 -39.20 -33.63
N ALA A 26 -3.91 -39.20 -32.51
CA ALA A 26 -4.39 -37.97 -31.87
C ALA A 26 -4.24 -38.03 -30.35
N SER A 27 -3.05 -38.45 -29.90
CA SER A 27 -2.72 -38.52 -28.48
C SER A 27 -1.20 -38.39 -28.37
N LEU A 28 -0.71 -37.13 -28.42
CA LEU A 28 0.61 -36.67 -27.95
C LEU A 28 0.93 -35.19 -28.31
N ALA A 29 -0.02 -34.40 -28.82
CA ALA A 29 0.17 -32.97 -29.11
C ALA A 29 -0.74 -32.06 -28.27
N GLY A 30 -1.09 -32.47 -27.04
CA GLY A 30 -2.03 -31.74 -26.18
C GLY A 30 -1.54 -31.49 -24.75
N ALA A 31 -0.26 -31.77 -24.44
CA ALA A 31 0.26 -31.69 -23.07
C ALA A 31 1.36 -30.63 -22.86
N THR A 32 1.79 -29.92 -23.90
CA THR A 32 2.87 -28.91 -23.81
C THR A 32 2.42 -27.47 -24.08
N GLY A 33 1.12 -27.22 -24.28
CA GLY A 33 0.57 -25.89 -24.57
C GLY A 33 -0.14 -25.18 -23.42
N ILE A 34 -0.42 -25.87 -22.30
CA ILE A 34 -1.18 -25.29 -21.17
C ILE A 34 -0.25 -24.84 -20.02
N ALA A 35 1.04 -25.19 -20.07
CA ALA A 35 2.00 -24.82 -19.02
C ALA A 35 2.58 -23.40 -19.14
N ALA A 36 2.28 -22.65 -20.20
CA ALA A 36 2.85 -21.32 -20.45
C ALA A 36 1.87 -20.14 -20.23
N ALA A 37 0.62 -20.40 -19.85
CA ALA A 37 -0.40 -19.36 -19.64
C ALA A 37 -0.67 -19.04 -18.15
N ALA A 38 0.06 -19.66 -17.23
CA ALA A 38 0.03 -19.34 -15.80
C ALA A 38 1.24 -18.49 -15.41
N VAL A 39 1.50 -17.41 -16.16
CA VAL A 39 2.26 -16.30 -15.57
C VAL A 39 1.30 -15.70 -14.54
N LEU A 40 1.56 -16.08 -13.30
CA LEU A 40 0.99 -15.60 -12.07
C LEU A 40 0.58 -14.13 -12.21
N ALA A 41 -0.73 -13.89 -12.28
CA ALA A 41 -1.27 -12.67 -11.72
C ALA A 41 -1.03 -12.79 -10.20
N VAL A 42 0.16 -12.43 -9.75
CA VAL A 42 0.33 -12.04 -8.35
C VAL A 42 -0.58 -10.81 -8.22
N PRO A 43 -1.68 -10.85 -7.46
CA PRO A 43 -2.36 -9.61 -7.13
C PRO A 43 -1.28 -8.77 -6.45
N GLY A 44 -0.86 -7.69 -7.11
CA GLY A 44 -0.09 -6.67 -6.43
C GLY A 44 -0.92 -6.29 -5.22
N THR A 45 -0.36 -6.44 -4.02
CA THR A 45 -0.99 -5.95 -2.80
C THR A 45 -1.36 -4.50 -3.10
N ALA A 46 -2.65 -4.24 -3.29
CA ALA A 46 -3.16 -2.91 -3.52
C ALA A 46 -3.02 -2.19 -2.18
N ALA A 47 -1.82 -1.68 -1.97
CA ALA A 47 -1.39 -0.89 -0.85
C ALA A 47 -2.24 0.37 -0.84
N ALA A 48 -3.37 0.37 -0.13
CA ALA A 48 -3.98 1.62 0.29
C ALA A 48 -3.26 2.09 1.54
N HIS A 49 -3.10 3.41 1.69
CA HIS A 49 -2.24 3.97 2.70
C HIS A 49 -2.64 5.41 2.99
N GLY A 50 -3.00 5.67 4.24
CA GLY A 50 -3.19 7.01 4.74
C GLY A 50 -3.73 7.02 6.17
N VAL A 51 -3.28 8.00 6.93
CA VAL A 51 -3.82 8.42 8.23
C VAL A 51 -3.86 9.96 8.25
N ALA A 52 -4.47 10.54 9.28
CA ALA A 52 -4.54 12.00 9.41
C ALA A 52 -3.14 12.61 9.55
N MET A 53 -2.93 13.72 8.84
CA MET A 53 -1.74 14.57 8.88
C MET A 53 -2.04 15.89 9.60
N VAL A 54 -3.27 16.42 9.45
CA VAL A 54 -3.77 17.60 10.18
C VAL A 54 -5.22 17.32 10.61
N PRO A 55 -5.55 17.36 11.92
CA PRO A 55 -4.61 17.21 13.03
C PRO A 55 -3.91 15.85 12.94
N GLY A 56 -2.60 15.84 13.17
CA GLY A 56 -1.76 14.68 12.91
C GLY A 56 -2.11 13.48 13.79
N SER A 57 -2.13 12.29 13.18
CA SER A 57 -2.34 11.03 13.89
C SER A 57 -1.14 10.65 14.77
N ARG A 58 -1.33 9.75 15.73
CA ARG A 58 -0.26 9.21 16.59
C ARG A 58 0.92 8.70 15.77
N THR A 59 0.67 7.82 14.79
CA THR A 59 1.72 7.25 13.93
C THR A 59 2.42 8.32 13.10
N TYR A 60 1.67 9.26 12.51
CA TYR A 60 2.26 10.36 11.74
C TYR A 60 3.13 11.27 12.61
N LEU A 61 2.62 11.77 13.74
CA LEU A 61 3.36 12.69 14.61
C LEU A 61 4.60 12.02 15.22
N CYS A 62 4.49 10.75 15.63
CA CYS A 62 5.65 9.99 16.10
C CYS A 62 6.67 9.74 14.99
N TYR A 63 6.23 9.53 13.74
CA TYR A 63 7.14 9.45 12.59
C TYR A 63 7.88 10.78 12.37
N LYS A 64 7.19 11.91 12.43
CA LYS A 64 7.84 13.24 12.33
C LYS A 64 8.83 13.47 13.47
N ASP A 65 8.52 13.01 14.68
CA ASP A 65 9.45 13.08 15.82
C ASP A 65 10.67 12.16 15.63
N LEU A 66 10.47 10.94 15.11
CA LEU A 66 11.54 10.01 14.77
C LEU A 66 12.48 10.62 13.72
N LEU A 67 11.96 11.20 12.64
CA LEU A 67 12.78 11.81 11.59
C LEU A 67 13.68 12.94 12.12
N ALA A 68 13.13 13.77 13.03
CA ALA A 68 13.90 14.81 13.70
C ALA A 68 15.06 14.25 14.54
N ASN A 69 14.97 12.99 14.97
CA ASN A 69 15.95 12.27 15.79
C ASN A 69 16.55 11.04 15.07
N SER A 70 16.57 11.08 13.74
CA SER A 70 16.97 9.96 12.85
C SER A 70 18.35 9.38 13.15
N SER A 71 19.27 10.15 13.74
CA SER A 71 20.59 9.63 14.15
C SER A 71 20.53 8.59 15.26
N THR A 72 19.44 8.55 16.04
CA THR A 72 19.24 7.62 17.16
C THR A 72 18.13 6.61 16.91
N GLN A 73 17.38 6.76 15.80
CA GLN A 73 16.18 5.96 15.51
C GLN A 73 15.18 5.93 16.68
N MET A 74 15.13 7.01 17.46
CA MET A 74 14.32 7.09 18.66
C MET A 74 13.63 8.45 18.77
N PRO A 75 12.29 8.54 18.84
CA PRO A 75 11.58 9.79 19.09
C PRO A 75 11.85 10.30 20.52
N THR A 76 11.72 11.61 20.72
CA THR A 76 11.91 12.23 22.04
C THR A 76 10.62 12.25 22.87
N ASN A 77 9.46 12.27 22.21
CA ASN A 77 8.17 12.17 22.88
C ASN A 77 8.10 10.86 23.71
N PRO A 78 7.70 10.89 24.99
CA PRO A 78 7.70 9.69 25.83
C PRO A 78 6.75 8.60 25.36
N ALA A 79 5.54 8.94 24.88
CA ALA A 79 4.59 7.96 24.35
C ALA A 79 5.08 7.34 23.04
N CYS A 80 5.60 8.16 22.12
CA CYS A 80 6.20 7.68 20.88
C CYS A 80 7.41 6.76 21.15
N ARG A 81 8.26 7.13 22.12
CA ARG A 81 9.42 6.31 22.51
C ARG A 81 8.98 4.98 23.10
N ALA A 82 7.96 4.98 23.97
CA ALA A 82 7.41 3.74 24.52
C ALA A 82 6.89 2.83 23.40
N ALA A 83 6.16 3.39 22.42
CA ALA A 83 5.67 2.63 21.27
C ALA A 83 6.80 2.02 20.43
N VAL A 84 7.88 2.78 20.18
CA VAL A 84 9.07 2.27 19.47
C VAL A 84 9.82 1.21 20.27
N GLN A 85 9.88 1.33 21.61
CA GLN A 85 10.50 0.32 22.46
C GLN A 85 9.74 -1.01 22.45
N GLU A 86 8.43 -0.99 22.20
CA GLU A 86 7.58 -2.18 22.18
C GLU A 86 7.49 -2.81 20.78
N ALA A 87 7.18 -2.04 19.73
CA ALA A 87 6.96 -2.55 18.38
C ALA A 87 8.09 -2.25 17.38
N GLY A 88 9.19 -1.63 17.83
CA GLY A 88 10.27 -1.17 16.96
C GLY A 88 9.89 0.03 16.07
N THR A 89 10.73 0.35 15.09
CA THR A 89 10.51 1.50 14.19
C THR A 89 9.67 1.18 12.97
N THR A 90 9.43 -0.09 12.65
CA THR A 90 8.65 -0.52 11.47
C THR A 90 7.29 0.16 11.34
N PRO A 91 6.49 0.32 12.42
CA PRO A 91 5.21 1.02 12.35
C PRO A 91 5.36 2.49 11.93
N LEU A 92 6.43 3.16 12.35
CA LEU A 92 6.67 4.56 11.98
C LEU A 92 7.13 4.72 10.54
N TYR A 93 7.91 3.78 10.00
CA TYR A 93 8.24 3.77 8.57
C TYR A 93 7.08 3.39 7.67
N ASN A 94 6.02 2.83 8.26
CA ASN A 94 4.76 2.49 7.61
C ASN A 94 3.59 3.25 8.27
N TRP A 95 3.82 4.49 8.73
CA TRP A 95 2.87 5.26 9.55
C TRP A 95 1.47 5.40 8.93
N PHE A 96 1.38 5.27 7.61
CA PHE A 96 0.17 5.35 6.80
C PHE A 96 -0.59 4.01 6.67
N ALA A 97 -0.08 2.90 7.23
CA ALA A 97 -0.56 1.52 6.98
C ALA A 97 -1.37 0.93 8.14
N VAL A 98 -2.02 1.78 8.95
CA VAL A 98 -2.92 1.34 10.02
C VAL A 98 -4.25 0.91 9.38
N LEU A 99 -4.34 -0.37 9.01
CA LEU A 99 -5.39 -0.89 8.14
C LEU A 99 -5.95 -2.23 8.61
N ASP A 100 -7.17 -2.53 8.18
CA ASP A 100 -7.73 -3.88 8.18
C ASP A 100 -8.32 -4.16 6.79
N SER A 101 -7.75 -5.13 6.08
CA SER A 101 -8.15 -5.52 4.73
C SER A 101 -9.59 -6.06 4.64
N ASN A 102 -10.19 -6.44 5.77
CA ASN A 102 -11.51 -7.08 5.82
C ASN A 102 -12.56 -6.26 6.61
N ALA A 103 -12.24 -5.04 7.06
CA ALA A 103 -13.17 -4.28 7.89
C ALA A 103 -14.53 -4.02 7.21
N GLY A 104 -14.53 -3.68 5.92
CA GLY A 104 -15.74 -3.61 5.11
C GLY A 104 -16.74 -2.53 5.56
N GLY A 105 -16.25 -1.49 6.22
CA GLY A 105 -17.05 -0.44 6.85
C GLY A 105 -17.64 -0.80 8.21
N ARG A 106 -17.30 -1.99 8.76
CA ARG A 106 -17.64 -2.36 10.13
C ARG A 106 -16.77 -1.60 11.12
N GLY A 107 -17.32 -1.34 12.30
CA GLY A 107 -16.65 -0.65 13.39
C GLY A 107 -17.01 -1.36 14.70
N ASP A 108 -17.91 -0.76 15.47
CA ASP A 108 -18.47 -1.33 16.69
C ASP A 108 -18.98 -2.77 16.49
N GLY A 109 -18.66 -3.65 17.44
CA GLY A 109 -18.92 -5.08 17.39
C GLY A 109 -17.99 -5.90 16.48
N TYR A 110 -17.03 -5.26 15.79
CA TYR A 110 -16.04 -5.94 14.95
C TYR A 110 -14.59 -5.54 15.27
N VAL A 111 -14.31 -4.24 15.35
CA VAL A 111 -13.06 -3.73 15.95
C VAL A 111 -13.31 -3.61 17.44
N GLU A 112 -12.49 -4.28 18.25
CA GLU A 112 -12.69 -4.33 19.69
C GLU A 112 -12.38 -2.98 20.36
N ASP A 113 -13.10 -2.64 21.43
CA ASP A 113 -12.76 -1.47 22.23
C ASP A 113 -11.30 -1.56 22.72
N GLY A 114 -10.61 -0.42 22.74
CA GLY A 114 -9.19 -0.35 23.07
C GLY A 114 -8.25 -0.69 21.90
N THR A 115 -8.75 -1.09 20.74
CA THR A 115 -7.91 -1.48 19.57
C THR A 115 -8.12 -0.59 18.34
N LEU A 116 -8.86 0.52 18.50
CA LEU A 116 -9.26 1.38 17.37
C LEU A 116 -8.05 2.03 16.68
N CYS A 117 -7.00 2.39 17.42
CA CYS A 117 -5.82 3.07 16.89
C CYS A 117 -4.82 2.14 16.21
N SER A 118 -5.04 0.82 16.27
CA SER A 118 -4.26 -0.22 15.59
C SER A 118 -5.07 -0.99 14.53
N ALA A 119 -6.26 -0.50 14.17
CA ALA A 119 -7.19 -1.20 13.28
C ALA A 119 -7.61 -2.60 13.79
N GLY A 120 -7.74 -2.77 15.11
CA GLY A 120 -8.07 -4.06 15.72
C GLY A 120 -6.92 -5.04 15.76
N ASP A 121 -5.67 -4.56 15.67
CA ASP A 121 -4.45 -5.36 15.58
C ASP A 121 -4.44 -6.30 14.36
N ARG A 122 -5.14 -5.90 13.28
CA ARG A 122 -5.28 -6.68 12.03
C ARG A 122 -4.40 -6.21 10.87
N SER A 123 -3.61 -5.16 11.10
CA SER A 123 -2.68 -4.64 10.10
C SER A 123 -1.51 -5.62 9.86
N PRO A 124 -0.86 -5.59 8.68
CA PRO A 124 0.40 -6.31 8.45
C PRO A 124 1.57 -5.87 9.35
N TYR A 125 1.44 -4.77 10.10
CA TYR A 125 2.45 -4.27 11.04
C TYR A 125 1.86 -4.14 12.45
N ASP A 126 2.73 -4.25 13.45
CA ASP A 126 2.33 -4.12 14.85
C ASP A 126 2.10 -2.65 15.24
N PHE A 127 0.82 -2.25 15.28
CA PHE A 127 0.41 -0.94 15.78
C PHE A 127 -0.21 -1.01 17.18
N ALA A 128 -0.15 -2.16 17.88
CA ALA A 128 -0.78 -2.32 19.19
C ALA A 128 -0.33 -1.27 20.23
N PRO A 129 0.95 -0.85 20.30
CA PRO A 129 1.38 0.15 21.28
C PRO A 129 0.76 1.54 21.07
N TYR A 130 0.24 1.84 19.87
CA TYR A 130 -0.42 3.10 19.56
C TYR A 130 -1.84 3.18 20.14
N ASN A 131 -2.36 2.10 20.73
CA ASN A 131 -3.59 2.10 21.51
C ASN A 131 -3.41 2.62 22.95
N ALA A 132 -2.18 2.73 23.44
CA ALA A 132 -1.92 3.03 24.85
C ALA A 132 -2.67 4.29 25.33
N ALA A 133 -3.45 4.12 26.40
CA ALA A 133 -4.19 5.20 27.06
C ALA A 133 -3.20 6.05 27.87
N ARG A 134 -2.79 7.18 27.29
CA ARG A 134 -1.76 8.06 27.82
C ARG A 134 -2.10 9.51 27.48
N THR A 135 -1.70 10.43 28.37
CA THR A 135 -1.91 11.87 28.19
C THR A 135 -0.67 12.61 27.70
N ASP A 136 0.41 11.90 27.38
CA ASP A 136 1.70 12.45 26.92
C ASP A 136 2.01 12.16 25.44
N TRP A 137 1.02 11.69 24.66
CA TRP A 137 1.08 11.71 23.19
C TRP A 137 1.25 13.15 22.67
N PRO A 138 1.93 13.33 21.51
CA PRO A 138 1.91 14.62 20.81
C PRO A 138 0.47 15.05 20.53
N VAL A 139 0.16 16.33 20.75
CA VAL A 139 -1.23 16.82 20.76
C VAL A 139 -1.37 18.05 19.87
N THR A 140 -2.46 18.13 19.13
CA THR A 140 -2.83 19.33 18.38
C THR A 140 -3.80 20.20 19.18
N HIS A 141 -3.47 21.48 19.35
CA HIS A 141 -4.25 22.47 20.07
C HIS A 141 -5.33 23.07 19.16
N LEU A 142 -6.58 23.04 19.61
CA LEU A 142 -7.75 23.41 18.82
C LEU A 142 -8.69 24.31 19.62
N THR A 143 -9.58 24.99 18.90
CA THR A 143 -10.65 25.79 19.46
C THR A 143 -11.98 25.06 19.28
N GLY A 144 -12.68 24.81 20.39
CA GLY A 144 -14.04 24.27 20.36
C GLY A 144 -14.94 25.17 19.53
N GLY A 145 -15.73 24.58 18.64
CA GLY A 145 -16.59 25.37 17.77
C GLY A 145 -15.93 26.04 16.56
N ALA A 146 -14.63 25.89 16.36
CA ALA A 146 -13.97 26.39 15.16
C ALA A 146 -14.19 25.46 13.96
N THR A 147 -13.98 25.99 12.75
CA THR A 147 -13.77 25.17 11.54
C THR A 147 -12.28 25.05 11.31
N ILE A 148 -11.81 23.84 11.03
CA ILE A 148 -10.43 23.55 10.64
C ILE A 148 -10.40 22.86 9.29
N GLU A 149 -9.28 22.98 8.58
CA GLU A 149 -8.99 22.13 7.43
C GLU A 149 -8.36 20.83 7.91
N MET A 150 -8.99 19.70 7.58
CA MET A 150 -8.47 18.36 7.79
C MET A 150 -7.57 17.98 6.63
N ASN A 151 -6.38 17.44 6.91
CA ASN A 151 -5.52 16.82 5.90
C ASN A 151 -5.34 15.33 6.23
N TYR A 152 -5.61 14.47 5.26
CA TYR A 152 -5.49 13.01 5.40
C TYR A 152 -4.59 12.47 4.29
N SER A 153 -3.54 11.72 4.64
CA SER A 153 -2.54 11.30 3.65
C SER A 153 -3.17 10.50 2.50
N ASN A 154 -2.74 10.81 1.27
CA ASN A 154 -3.10 10.05 0.07
C ASN A 154 -1.92 9.19 -0.44
N TRP A 155 -1.05 8.71 0.48
CA TRP A 155 0.16 7.94 0.15
C TRP A 155 -0.11 6.88 -0.92
N ALA A 156 -1.26 6.21 -0.83
CA ALA A 156 -1.87 5.58 -1.99
C ALA A 156 -3.35 5.95 -2.09
N HIS A 157 -3.71 6.54 -3.23
CA HIS A 157 -5.05 7.03 -3.51
C HIS A 157 -6.05 5.89 -3.76
N HIS A 158 -7.20 5.97 -3.09
CA HIS A 158 -8.38 5.13 -3.34
C HIS A 158 -9.69 5.94 -3.23
N PRO A 159 -10.77 5.53 -3.90
CA PRO A 159 -12.09 6.12 -3.67
C PRO A 159 -12.69 5.62 -2.36
N GLY A 160 -13.53 6.42 -1.71
CA GLY A 160 -14.17 6.03 -0.48
C GLY A 160 -14.74 7.17 0.36
N LYS A 161 -15.19 6.80 1.56
CA LYS A 161 -15.74 7.73 2.55
C LYS A 161 -14.85 7.79 3.79
N PHE A 162 -14.68 8.99 4.31
CA PHE A 162 -13.97 9.27 5.56
C PHE A 162 -15.01 9.56 6.64
N LYS A 163 -15.19 8.65 7.59
CA LYS A 163 -16.02 8.88 8.77
C LYS A 163 -15.16 9.48 9.86
N VAL A 164 -15.43 10.74 10.21
CA VAL A 164 -14.72 11.48 11.25
C VAL A 164 -15.53 11.42 12.53
N TYR A 165 -14.88 11.03 13.61
CA TYR A 165 -15.45 10.93 14.94
C TYR A 165 -14.63 11.76 15.93
N VAL A 166 -15.28 12.27 16.96
CA VAL A 166 -14.62 12.90 18.12
C VAL A 166 -15.09 12.16 19.37
N THR A 167 -14.22 12.00 20.35
CA THR A 167 -14.64 11.57 21.70
C THR A 167 -15.66 12.54 22.30
N LYS A 168 -16.66 12.01 23.01
CA LYS A 168 -17.72 12.79 23.66
C LYS A 168 -17.15 13.65 24.79
N GLU A 169 -17.89 14.71 25.15
CA GLU A 169 -17.58 15.52 26.33
C GLU A 169 -17.54 14.62 27.59
N GLY A 170 -16.54 14.82 28.45
CA GLY A 170 -16.33 13.99 29.65
C GLY A 170 -15.56 12.69 29.41
N PHE A 171 -15.05 12.45 28.19
CA PHE A 171 -14.09 11.36 27.91
C PHE A 171 -12.87 11.45 28.83
N ASP A 172 -12.47 10.29 29.39
CA ASP A 172 -11.25 10.17 30.20
C ASP A 172 -10.08 9.68 29.31
N PRO A 173 -9.08 10.52 29.01
CA PRO A 173 -7.96 10.15 28.15
C PRO A 173 -6.99 9.14 28.80
N GLU A 174 -7.19 8.79 30.07
CA GLU A 174 -6.46 7.72 30.76
C GLU A 174 -7.12 6.34 30.60
N GLN A 175 -8.29 6.25 29.94
CA GLN A 175 -8.94 4.99 29.59
C GLN A 175 -8.68 4.58 28.13
N PRO A 176 -8.65 3.27 27.82
CA PRO A 176 -8.63 2.80 26.43
C PRO A 176 -9.83 3.34 25.65
N LEU A 177 -9.57 3.83 24.44
CA LEU A 177 -10.61 4.37 23.56
C LEU A 177 -11.56 3.25 23.09
N GLY A 178 -12.85 3.40 23.32
CA GLY A 178 -13.90 2.52 22.80
C GLY A 178 -14.86 3.21 21.83
N TRP A 179 -15.68 2.42 21.13
CA TRP A 179 -16.71 2.93 20.22
C TRP A 179 -17.78 3.76 20.95
N SER A 180 -18.08 3.39 22.20
CA SER A 180 -19.06 4.11 23.01
C SER A 180 -18.60 5.52 23.42
N ASP A 181 -17.30 5.80 23.35
CA ASP A 181 -16.73 7.12 23.61
C ASP A 181 -16.89 8.06 22.43
N LEU A 182 -17.14 7.54 21.22
CA LEU A 182 -17.11 8.30 19.97
C LEU A 182 -18.50 8.79 19.54
N GLU A 183 -18.52 9.97 18.92
CA GLU A 183 -19.63 10.46 18.11
C GLU A 183 -19.16 10.76 16.69
N ASN A 184 -19.94 10.37 15.67
CA ASN A 184 -19.63 10.73 14.29
C ASN A 184 -20.01 12.20 14.06
N VAL A 185 -19.04 13.04 13.72
CA VAL A 185 -19.23 14.48 13.51
C VAL A 185 -19.33 14.85 12.03
N GLN A 186 -18.72 14.04 11.16
CA GLN A 186 -18.76 14.26 9.72
C GLN A 186 -18.54 12.93 8.97
N THR A 187 -19.13 12.84 7.77
CA THR A 187 -18.77 11.82 6.78
C THR A 187 -18.51 12.53 5.46
N VAL A 188 -17.34 12.33 4.88
CA VAL A 188 -16.92 12.97 3.62
C VAL A 188 -16.70 11.92 2.55
N GLN A 189 -17.31 12.08 1.39
CA GLN A 189 -17.18 11.17 0.24
C GLN A 189 -16.22 11.77 -0.77
N ASP A 190 -15.18 11.02 -1.17
CA ASP A 190 -14.21 11.38 -2.22
C ASP A 190 -13.76 12.86 -2.18
N PRO A 191 -13.15 13.34 -1.07
CA PRO A 191 -12.66 14.70 -0.96
C PRO A 191 -11.61 15.04 -2.03
N PRO A 192 -11.44 16.33 -2.35
CA PRO A 192 -10.36 16.77 -3.24
C PRO A 192 -8.97 16.45 -2.64
N GLN A 193 -7.95 16.52 -3.49
CA GLN A 193 -6.57 16.17 -3.14
C GLN A 193 -5.60 17.27 -3.57
N GLU A 194 -4.52 17.39 -2.81
CA GLU A 194 -3.35 18.18 -3.15
C GLU A 194 -2.09 17.30 -3.06
N GLY A 195 -1.16 17.49 -3.99
CA GLY A 195 0.01 16.62 -4.15
C GLY A 195 -0.33 15.26 -4.77
N GLY A 196 0.71 14.50 -5.11
CA GLY A 196 0.58 13.18 -5.74
C GLY A 196 0.72 12.02 -4.74
N PRO A 197 0.16 10.84 -5.04
CA PRO A 197 0.41 9.62 -4.27
C PRO A 197 1.91 9.31 -4.13
N GLY A 198 2.28 8.68 -3.01
CA GLY A 198 3.66 8.32 -2.68
C GLY A 198 4.54 9.50 -2.25
N SER A 199 3.96 10.67 -2.02
CA SER A 199 4.68 11.85 -1.50
C SER A 199 4.35 12.09 -0.02
N GLU A 200 5.33 12.58 0.75
CA GLU A 200 5.13 12.91 2.17
C GLU A 200 4.20 14.12 2.40
N ALA A 201 3.92 14.90 1.35
CA ALA A 201 3.05 16.07 1.39
C ALA A 201 1.68 15.81 0.74
N GLY A 202 1.48 14.67 0.06
CA GLY A 202 0.24 14.35 -0.62
C GLY A 202 -0.88 14.05 0.37
N HIS A 203 -2.04 14.69 0.17
CA HIS A 203 -3.18 14.54 1.06
C HIS A 203 -4.53 14.81 0.37
N TYR A 204 -5.58 14.22 0.92
CA TYR A 204 -6.95 14.71 0.81
C TYR A 204 -7.17 15.86 1.77
N TYR A 205 -8.06 16.81 1.42
CA TYR A 205 -8.41 17.92 2.30
C TYR A 205 -9.91 18.24 2.30
N TRP A 206 -10.42 18.71 3.45
CA TRP A 206 -11.80 19.20 3.61
C TRP A 206 -11.97 20.03 4.90
N ASP A 207 -13.02 20.86 4.94
CA ASP A 207 -13.39 21.60 6.16
C ASP A 207 -14.15 20.71 7.15
N LEU A 208 -13.72 20.72 8.40
CA LEU A 208 -14.39 20.10 9.55
C LEU A 208 -14.81 21.17 10.56
N ARG A 209 -16.12 21.31 10.80
CA ARG A 209 -16.64 22.08 11.94
C ARG A 209 -16.52 21.23 13.20
N LEU A 210 -15.64 21.63 14.11
CA LEU A 210 -15.43 20.94 15.38
C LEU A 210 -16.66 21.10 16.29
N PRO A 211 -17.07 20.09 17.06
CA PRO A 211 -18.07 20.26 18.10
C PRO A 211 -17.57 21.19 19.22
N GLU A 212 -18.49 21.71 20.04
CA GLU A 212 -18.12 22.40 21.27
C GLU A 212 -17.54 21.37 22.26
N ARG A 213 -16.25 21.51 22.58
CA ARG A 213 -15.49 20.61 23.45
C ARG A 213 -14.49 21.39 24.29
N THR A 214 -14.07 20.81 25.41
CA THR A 214 -13.00 21.37 26.24
C THR A 214 -12.02 20.29 26.71
N GLY A 215 -10.74 20.63 26.82
CA GLY A 215 -9.73 19.68 27.32
C GLY A 215 -9.32 18.62 26.28
N ARG A 216 -8.72 17.51 26.74
CA ARG A 216 -8.14 16.48 25.87
C ARG A 216 -9.19 15.56 25.26
N HIS A 217 -9.04 15.29 23.99
CA HIS A 217 -9.94 14.47 23.19
C HIS A 217 -9.16 13.71 22.11
N ILE A 218 -9.82 12.74 21.47
CA ILE A 218 -9.28 12.03 20.31
C ILE A 218 -10.20 12.27 19.11
N LEU A 219 -9.61 12.69 17.99
CA LEU A 219 -10.21 12.62 16.67
C LEU A 219 -9.90 11.25 16.07
N PHE A 220 -10.93 10.47 15.76
CA PHE A 220 -10.81 9.17 15.13
C PHE A 220 -11.36 9.24 13.70
N VAL A 221 -10.60 8.74 12.73
CA VAL A 221 -11.04 8.67 11.33
C VAL A 221 -11.01 7.22 10.87
N GLN A 222 -12.14 6.76 10.32
CA GLN A 222 -12.21 5.52 9.57
C GLN A 222 -12.39 5.84 8.08
N TRP A 223 -11.39 5.54 7.27
CA TRP A 223 -11.48 5.62 5.82
C TRP A 223 -11.97 4.28 5.27
N ILE A 224 -13.16 4.30 4.68
CA ILE A 224 -13.84 3.13 4.14
C ILE A 224 -13.77 3.21 2.62
N ARG A 225 -12.91 2.36 2.03
CA ARG A 225 -12.79 2.25 0.58
C ARG A 225 -14.11 1.81 -0.05
N SER A 226 -14.39 2.32 -1.26
CA SER A 226 -15.57 1.91 -2.04
C SER A 226 -15.25 0.80 -3.06
N ASP A 227 -13.97 0.51 -3.28
CA ASP A 227 -13.47 -0.47 -4.24
C ASP A 227 -12.85 -1.73 -3.59
N SER A 228 -12.86 -1.81 -2.25
CA SER A 228 -12.29 -2.91 -1.45
C SER A 228 -13.00 -3.03 -0.10
N GLN A 229 -12.81 -4.15 0.61
CA GLN A 229 -13.18 -4.27 2.02
C GLN A 229 -12.17 -3.60 2.96
N GLU A 230 -11.01 -3.21 2.44
CA GLU A 230 -9.96 -2.61 3.24
C GLU A 230 -10.35 -1.23 3.77
N ASN A 231 -10.11 -0.99 5.06
CA ASN A 231 -10.31 0.30 5.70
C ASN A 231 -9.03 0.75 6.42
N PHE A 232 -8.90 2.07 6.62
CA PHE A 232 -7.82 2.68 7.40
C PHE A 232 -8.38 3.32 8.66
N PHE A 233 -7.55 3.31 9.70
CA PHE A 233 -7.91 3.75 11.05
C PHE A 233 -6.87 4.75 11.53
N SER A 234 -7.31 5.90 12.01
CA SER A 234 -6.43 7.00 12.40
C SER A 234 -6.90 7.61 13.70
N CYS A 235 -6.02 7.70 14.70
CA CYS A 235 -6.26 8.41 15.96
C CYS A 235 -5.35 9.63 16.04
N SER A 236 -5.93 10.81 16.26
CA SER A 236 -5.22 12.06 16.48
C SER A 236 -5.57 12.62 17.86
N ASP A 237 -4.58 12.75 18.75
CA ASP A 237 -4.77 13.39 20.04
C ASP A 237 -4.88 14.91 19.86
N VAL A 238 -5.93 15.49 20.44
CA VAL A 238 -6.19 16.93 20.40
C VAL A 238 -6.52 17.48 21.77
N VAL A 239 -6.35 18.79 21.94
CA VAL A 239 -6.77 19.51 23.14
C VAL A 239 -7.56 20.75 22.73
N PHE A 240 -8.76 20.90 23.28
CA PHE A 240 -9.61 22.05 23.06
C PHE A 240 -9.36 23.10 24.15
N ASP A 241 -8.40 23.98 23.90
CA ASP A 241 -7.91 24.99 24.84
C ASP A 241 -7.82 26.40 24.24
N GLY A 242 -8.33 26.58 23.01
CA GLY A 242 -8.28 27.86 22.29
C GLY A 242 -7.14 27.96 21.28
N GLY A 243 -6.42 26.87 21.01
CA GLY A 243 -5.42 26.80 19.95
C GLY A 243 -5.99 26.80 18.53
N ASN A 244 -5.10 26.92 17.55
CA ASN A 244 -5.38 27.09 16.13
C ASN A 244 -4.57 26.12 15.25
N GLY A 245 -4.27 24.92 15.77
CA GLY A 245 -3.54 23.87 15.06
C GLY A 245 -2.06 23.78 15.42
N GLU A 246 -1.63 24.43 16.50
CA GLU A 246 -0.30 24.22 17.07
C GLU A 246 -0.18 22.79 17.59
N VAL A 247 1.02 22.22 17.53
CA VAL A 247 1.34 20.87 18.00
C VAL A 247 2.40 20.97 19.08
N THR A 248 2.14 20.35 20.22
CA THR A 248 3.11 20.20 21.32
C THR A 248 3.42 18.72 21.58
N GLY A 249 4.44 18.47 22.40
CA GLY A 249 4.91 17.12 22.70
C GLY A 249 5.89 16.54 21.67
N LEU A 250 6.31 17.31 20.67
CA LEU A 250 7.36 16.95 19.71
C LEU A 250 8.71 17.56 20.08
N THR A 251 9.78 17.02 19.48
CA THR A 251 11.14 17.58 19.59
C THR A 251 11.16 19.06 19.25
N GLY A 252 11.80 19.87 20.09
CA GLY A 252 11.96 21.32 19.88
C GLY A 252 10.74 22.16 20.29
N GLY A 253 9.76 21.58 20.99
CA GLY A 253 8.66 22.31 21.62
C GLY A 253 7.44 22.49 20.72
N GLU A 254 6.69 23.56 20.97
CA GLU A 254 5.49 23.94 20.21
C GLU A 254 5.84 24.27 18.76
N ARG A 255 5.01 23.80 17.83
CA ARG A 255 5.18 23.98 16.37
C ARG A 255 3.85 24.25 15.71
N SER A 256 3.82 25.04 14.64
CA SER A 256 2.62 25.08 13.78
C SER A 256 2.44 23.77 13.02
N GLY A 257 1.22 23.43 12.59
CA GLY A 257 0.97 22.28 11.73
C GLY A 257 1.84 22.26 10.47
N ALA A 258 2.05 23.42 9.84
CA ALA A 258 2.96 23.56 8.70
C ALA A 258 4.43 23.23 9.06
N ALA A 259 4.89 23.65 10.24
CA ALA A 259 6.23 23.31 10.73
C ALA A 259 6.37 21.82 11.04
N VAL A 260 5.30 21.14 11.47
CA VAL A 260 5.27 19.68 11.64
C VAL A 260 5.44 18.97 10.30
N THR A 261 4.73 19.38 9.24
CA THR A 261 4.89 18.81 7.89
C THR A 261 6.34 18.91 7.41
N ALA A 262 7.02 20.02 7.71
CA ALA A 262 8.42 20.24 7.36
C ALA A 262 9.43 19.46 8.23
N LEU A 263 9.02 18.84 9.35
CA LEU A 263 9.93 18.06 10.19
C LEU A 263 10.53 16.90 9.40
N GLY A 264 11.85 16.76 9.43
CA GLY A 264 12.51 15.69 8.68
C GLY A 264 12.56 15.90 7.17
N ALA A 265 12.11 17.05 6.64
CA ALA A 265 12.31 17.38 5.23
C ALA A 265 13.80 17.29 4.87
N GLY A 266 14.12 16.47 3.87
CA GLY A 266 15.50 16.22 3.43
C GLY A 266 16.27 15.15 4.23
N LYS A 267 15.63 14.46 5.19
CA LYS A 267 16.15 13.21 5.74
C LYS A 267 15.77 12.09 4.79
N GLU A 268 16.76 11.34 4.29
CA GLU A 268 16.46 10.11 3.55
C GLU A 268 15.74 9.13 4.48
N ASN A 269 14.78 8.39 3.93
CA ASN A 269 14.03 7.37 4.64
C ASN A 269 14.99 6.25 5.06
N THR A 270 15.69 6.43 6.19
CA THR A 270 16.64 5.48 6.75
C THR A 270 15.84 4.25 7.15
N LYS A 271 15.77 3.27 6.26
CA LYS A 271 15.04 2.00 6.43
C LYS A 271 15.03 1.54 7.89
N ALA A 272 13.88 1.08 8.39
CA ALA A 272 13.74 0.44 9.69
C ALA A 272 14.90 -0.53 9.94
N ASP A 273 15.64 -0.36 11.03
CA ASP A 273 16.53 -1.41 11.50
C ASP A 273 15.64 -2.61 11.88
N ALA A 274 15.97 -3.79 11.35
CA ALA A 274 15.27 -5.01 11.72
C ALA A 274 15.50 -5.25 13.21
N VAL A 275 14.43 -5.48 13.97
CA VAL A 275 14.53 -5.91 15.37
C VAL A 275 15.31 -7.23 15.37
N HIS A 276 16.53 -7.21 15.89
CA HIS A 276 17.24 -8.43 16.27
C HIS A 276 16.53 -8.97 17.51
N GLU A 277 15.64 -9.95 17.34
CA GLU A 277 15.26 -10.83 18.43
C GLU A 277 16.47 -11.71 18.77
N ASP A 278 17.12 -11.39 19.88
CA ASP A 278 18.07 -12.28 20.53
C ASP A 278 17.28 -13.44 21.15
N HIS A 279 17.04 -14.48 20.35
CA HIS A 279 16.68 -15.77 20.90
C HIS A 279 17.97 -16.40 21.44
N GLY A 280 18.17 -16.23 22.74
CA GLY A 280 19.18 -16.96 23.50
C GLY A 280 18.88 -18.45 23.44
N ASP A 281 19.57 -19.16 22.55
CA ASP A 281 19.58 -20.62 22.52
C ASP A 281 20.52 -21.14 23.63
N GLY A 282 19.92 -21.45 24.77
CA GLY A 282 20.44 -22.51 25.61
C GLY A 282 19.81 -23.83 25.21
N ASP A 283 20.57 -24.76 24.63
CA ASP A 283 20.45 -26.17 24.99
C ASP A 283 21.69 -26.99 24.58
N ALA A 284 21.86 -28.06 25.35
CA ALA A 284 22.93 -29.01 25.40
C ALA A 284 23.33 -29.68 24.08
N THR A 285 24.62 -29.97 23.99
CA THR A 285 25.23 -30.99 23.13
C THR A 285 24.56 -32.36 23.28
N PRO A 286 24.49 -33.15 22.20
CA PRO A 286 25.45 -34.27 22.14
C PRO A 286 26.12 -34.47 20.77
N ASP A 287 27.35 -34.97 20.86
CA ASP A 287 28.27 -35.34 19.80
C ASP A 287 27.72 -36.38 18.82
N ILE A 288 27.96 -36.18 17.52
CA ILE A 288 28.36 -37.24 16.58
C ILE A 288 29.35 -36.64 15.55
N GLU A 289 30.58 -37.16 15.55
CA GLU A 289 31.64 -36.96 14.56
C GLU A 289 31.24 -37.47 13.17
N ASN A 290 31.60 -36.76 12.08
CA ASN A 290 32.64 -37.25 11.16
C ASN A 290 33.09 -36.21 10.10
N ALA A 291 34.39 -35.92 10.15
CA ALA A 291 35.38 -35.72 9.09
C ALA A 291 35.04 -35.08 7.73
N ALA A 292 35.66 -33.89 7.54
CA ALA A 292 36.70 -33.57 6.56
C ALA A 292 36.44 -33.69 5.04
N SER A 293 36.64 -32.58 4.32
CA SER A 293 37.78 -32.47 3.39
C SER A 293 38.08 -31.01 3.02
N GLU A 294 39.36 -30.67 3.05
CA GLU A 294 39.99 -29.38 2.80
C GLU A 294 39.91 -28.91 1.33
N SER A 295 40.11 -27.59 1.14
CA SER A 295 40.38 -26.87 -0.12
C SER A 295 41.71 -27.33 -0.76
N PRO A 296 42.13 -26.88 -1.98
CA PRO A 296 42.79 -25.55 -2.08
C PRO A 296 42.89 -24.86 -3.49
N THR A 297 43.46 -23.64 -3.45
CA THR A 297 44.17 -22.87 -4.52
C THR A 297 43.32 -22.24 -5.63
N GLY A 298 43.58 -21.06 -6.20
CA GLY A 298 44.67 -20.08 -6.18
C GLY A 298 44.52 -19.18 -7.44
N SER A 299 44.69 -17.86 -7.31
CA SER A 299 44.39 -16.72 -8.22
C SER A 299 45.14 -16.71 -9.60
N PRO A 300 45.11 -15.67 -10.49
CA PRO A 300 44.52 -14.31 -10.42
C PRO A 300 43.91 -13.73 -11.74
N GLY A 301 43.33 -12.52 -11.67
CA GLY A 301 43.45 -11.53 -12.76
C GLY A 301 42.23 -10.74 -13.25
N VAL A 302 42.27 -9.43 -12.98
CA VAL A 302 41.86 -8.28 -13.84
C VAL A 302 40.36 -7.94 -14.02
N GLY A 303 39.95 -6.88 -13.30
CA GLY A 303 39.26 -5.67 -13.78
C GLY A 303 38.30 -5.68 -14.98
N LEU A 304 37.07 -5.17 -14.77
CA LEU A 304 36.55 -3.88 -15.28
C LEU A 304 35.00 -3.92 -15.37
N VAL A 305 34.36 -3.08 -14.56
CA VAL A 305 33.17 -2.22 -14.82
C VAL A 305 32.14 -2.67 -15.87
N SER A 306 30.87 -2.84 -15.46
CA SER A 306 29.74 -1.99 -15.88
C SER A 306 28.39 -2.56 -15.45
N ALA A 307 27.57 -1.68 -14.89
CA ALA A 307 26.16 -1.87 -14.61
C ALA A 307 25.36 -2.15 -15.90
N LEU A 308 24.38 -3.06 -15.82
CA LEU A 308 23.33 -3.21 -16.82
C LEU A 308 21.99 -3.35 -16.09
N ALA A 309 21.21 -2.28 -16.18
CA ALA A 309 19.78 -2.27 -15.94
C ALA A 309 19.11 -3.21 -16.97
N GLY A 310 18.51 -4.29 -16.49
CA GLY A 310 17.75 -5.23 -17.31
C GLY A 310 16.28 -4.82 -17.41
N ALA A 311 15.93 -4.13 -18.50
CA ALA A 311 14.55 -4.08 -18.99
C ALA A 311 14.40 -5.15 -20.07
N GLY A 312 13.78 -6.29 -19.72
CA GLY A 312 13.49 -7.38 -20.64
C GLY A 312 12.27 -7.06 -21.50
N ALA A 313 12.50 -6.74 -22.77
CA ALA A 313 11.45 -6.67 -23.79
C ALA A 313 11.21 -8.07 -24.40
N VAL A 314 9.99 -8.59 -24.23
CA VAL A 314 9.51 -9.83 -24.85
C VAL A 314 9.19 -9.57 -26.33
N VAL A 315 9.86 -10.28 -27.23
CA VAL A 315 9.60 -10.26 -28.68
C VAL A 315 8.52 -11.29 -29.01
N LEU A 316 7.36 -10.83 -29.47
CA LEU A 316 6.34 -11.67 -30.12
C LEU A 316 6.38 -11.42 -31.64
N ALA A 317 6.88 -12.41 -32.38
CA ALA A 317 6.89 -12.40 -33.84
C ALA A 317 5.52 -12.87 -34.37
N GLY A 318 4.73 -11.94 -34.91
CA GLY A 318 3.53 -12.23 -35.70
C GLY A 318 3.78 -11.90 -37.17
N GLY A 319 3.90 -12.93 -38.01
CA GLY A 319 4.05 -12.77 -39.45
C GLY A 319 2.70 -12.68 -40.17
N THR A 320 2.53 -11.67 -41.01
CA THR A 320 1.51 -11.63 -42.06
C THR A 320 2.16 -11.22 -43.39
N VAL A 321 2.10 -12.12 -44.36
CA VAL A 321 2.57 -11.89 -45.74
C VAL A 321 1.40 -11.31 -46.54
N LEU A 322 1.52 -10.05 -46.98
CA LEU A 322 0.63 -9.44 -47.96
C LEU A 322 1.35 -9.38 -49.33
N HIS A 323 0.77 -10.04 -50.31
CA HIS A 323 1.17 -10.00 -51.72
C HIS A 323 0.55 -8.77 -52.39
N LEU A 324 1.38 -7.82 -52.81
CA LEU A 324 0.95 -6.72 -53.69
C LEU A 324 1.68 -6.80 -55.05
N ARG A 325 0.86 -6.99 -56.09
CA ARG A 325 1.23 -6.94 -57.51
C ARG A 325 1.58 -5.50 -57.90
N HIS A 326 2.83 -5.26 -58.33
CA HIS A 326 3.21 -4.01 -59.00
C HIS A 326 2.77 -4.01 -60.47
N ARG A 327 2.00 -3.00 -60.87
CA ARG A 327 1.89 -2.54 -62.26
C ARG A 327 2.98 -1.50 -62.51
N ARG A 328 3.75 -1.66 -63.60
CA ARG A 328 4.69 -0.67 -64.14
C ARG A 328 3.94 0.39 -64.94
N PRO A 329 4.37 1.66 -64.93
CA PRO A 329 4.10 2.61 -65.99
C PRO A 329 5.30 2.71 -66.96
N ASP A 330 4.95 2.84 -68.25
CA ASP A 330 5.83 3.20 -69.36
C ASP A 330 6.10 4.72 -69.39
N ASN A 331 7.32 5.11 -69.77
CA ASN A 331 7.66 6.21 -70.68
C ASN A 331 9.19 6.35 -70.72
N ALA A 332 9.85 6.05 -71.84
CA ALA A 332 10.02 6.89 -73.03
C ALA A 332 11.25 7.82 -72.90
N THR A 333 12.29 7.43 -73.64
CA THR A 333 13.29 8.24 -74.37
C THR A 333 13.03 9.75 -74.43
N ASP A 334 14.04 10.58 -74.16
CA ASP A 334 14.93 11.18 -75.19
C ASP A 334 15.89 12.22 -74.57
N ARG A 335 17.08 12.36 -75.17
CA ARG A 335 18.23 13.27 -74.92
C ARG A 335 19.31 12.84 -73.94
#